data_AF-A0A377XPW0-F1
#
_entry.id   AF-A0A377XPW0-F1
#
_cell.length_a   1.000
_cell.length_b   1.000
_cell.length_c   1.000
_cell.angle_alpha   90.00
_cell.angle_beta   90.00
_cell.angle_gamma   90.00
#
_symmetry.space_group_name_H-M   'P 1'
#
loop_
_entity.id
_entity.type
_entity.pdbx_description
1 polymer ?
#
loop_
_entity_poly.entity_id
_entity_poly.type
_entity_poly.pdbx_seq_one_letter_code
_entity_poly.pdbx_strand_id
1 'polypeptide(L)' 'MSLAINSILQSEGHLNNKAIILWLIQALETTDDVVTADVIRKTLEIVVGYTMDDI' A
#
# COMPACT_ATOMS: atom_id res chain seq x y z
N MET A 1 12.79 9.45 -9.10
CA MET A 1 12.36 10.03 -7.81
C MET A 1 11.14 10.88 -8.15
N SER A 2 9.87 10.46 -8.03
CA SER A 2 9.20 9.56 -7.09
C SER A 2 7.80 9.26 -7.67
N LEU A 3 7.64 8.12 -8.36
CA LEU A 3 6.36 7.73 -9.00
C LEU A 3 5.24 7.53 -7.96
N ALA A 4 5.59 6.98 -6.79
CA ALA A 4 4.65 6.80 -5.69
C ALA A 4 4.05 8.15 -5.24
N ILE A 5 4.89 9.19 -5.09
CA ILE A 5 4.43 10.51 -4.63
C ILE A 5 3.56 11.18 -5.69
N ASN A 6 3.86 11.01 -6.98
CA ASN A 6 3.03 11.56 -8.05
C ASN A 6 1.66 10.87 -8.14
N SER A 7 1.59 9.55 -7.93
CA SER A 7 0.31 8.83 -7.88
C SER A 7 -0.52 9.19 -6.64
N ILE A 8 0.15 9.54 -5.54
CA ILE A 8 -0.45 10.04 -4.29
C ILE A 8 -1.02 11.46 -4.50
N LEU A 9 -0.26 12.36 -5.15
CA LEU A 9 -0.69 13.74 -5.38
C LEU A 9 -1.82 13.88 -6.41
N GLN A 10 -1.87 13.01 -7.41
CA GLN A 10 -2.94 13.01 -8.42
C GLN A 10 -4.29 12.49 -7.90
N SER A 11 -4.30 11.89 -6.71
CA SER A 11 -5.52 11.45 -6.03
C SER A 11 -5.99 12.56 -5.09
N GLU A 12 -6.59 13.61 -5.66
CA GLU A 12 -7.18 14.75 -4.95
C GLU A 12 -8.31 14.31 -4.00
N GLY A 13 -7.95 13.83 -2.81
CA GLY A 13 -8.82 13.80 -1.64
C GLY A 13 -9.30 12.42 -1.17
N HIS A 14 -9.03 11.33 -1.87
CA HIS A 14 -9.37 9.99 -1.37
C HIS A 14 -8.32 8.96 -1.78
N LEU A 15 -7.14 9.03 -1.18
CA LEU A 15 -6.33 7.82 -0.99
C LEU A 15 -7.09 6.91 -0.02
N ASN A 16 -8.12 6.26 -0.55
CA ASN A 16 -8.91 5.29 0.18
C ASN A 16 -7.95 4.18 0.59
N ASN A 17 -8.07 3.68 1.82
CA ASN A 17 -7.25 2.57 2.27
C ASN A 17 -7.29 1.39 1.29
N LYS A 18 -8.42 1.22 0.57
CA LYS A 18 -8.58 0.29 -0.54
C LYS A 18 -7.55 0.46 -1.68
N ALA A 19 -7.22 1.69 -2.08
CA ALA A 19 -6.22 1.96 -3.12
C ALA A 19 -4.80 1.62 -2.65
N ILE A 20 -4.50 1.92 -1.38
CA ILE A 20 -3.21 1.60 -0.74
C ILE A 20 -3.05 0.07 -0.61
N ILE A 21 -4.11 -0.62 -0.17
CA ILE A 21 -4.17 -2.09 -0.09
C ILE A 21 -3.91 -2.73 -1.46
N LEU A 22 -4.61 -2.28 -2.50
CA LEU A 22 -4.42 -2.78 -3.87
C LEU A 22 -2.99 -2.57 -4.38
N TRP A 23 -2.41 -1.39 -4.10
CA TRP A 23 -1.04 -1.09 -4.48
C TRP A 23 -0.03 -2.00 -3.76
N LEU A 24 -0.21 -2.21 -2.45
CA LEU A 24 0.66 -3.08 -1.65
C LEU A 24 0.58 -4.55 -2.08
N ILE A 25 -0.61 -5.05 -2.45
CA ILE A 25 -0.77 -6.42 -3.00
C ILE A 25 -0.01 -6.55 -4.32
N GLN A 26 -0.18 -5.59 -5.23
CA GLN A 26 0.51 -5.63 -6.52
C GLN A 26 2.04 -5.51 -6.37
N ALA A 27 2.50 -4.70 -5.42
CA ALA A 27 3.92 -4.61 -5.06
C ALA A 27 4.44 -5.94 -4.51
N LEU A 28 3.65 -6.65 -3.71
CA LEU A 28 4.02 -7.97 -3.18
C LEU A 28 4.12 -9.04 -4.29
N GLU A 29 3.22 -9.01 -5.27
CA GLU A 29 3.22 -9.95 -6.41
C GLU A 29 4.39 -9.73 -7.38
N THR A 30 4.93 -8.51 -7.42
CA THR A 30 6.04 -8.12 -8.31
C THR A 30 7.41 -8.13 -7.64
N THR A 31 7.45 -8.38 -6.33
CA THR A 31 8.67 -8.40 -5.54
C THR A 31 9.20 -9.84 -5.40
N ASP A 32 10.39 -10.09 -5.95
CA ASP A 32 11.10 -11.38 -5.81
C ASP A 32 11.94 -11.46 -4.52
N ASP A 33 12.29 -10.31 -3.95
CA ASP A 33 13.10 -10.22 -2.74
C ASP A 33 12.26 -10.51 -1.48
N VAL A 34 12.58 -11.61 -0.80
CA VAL A 34 11.84 -12.07 0.39
C VAL A 34 11.83 -11.07 1.54
N VAL A 35 12.87 -10.26 1.69
CA VAL A 35 12.96 -9.22 2.75
C VAL A 35 12.03 -8.07 2.42
N THR A 36 12.08 -7.60 1.18
CA THR A 36 11.19 -6.54 0.68
C THR A 36 9.73 -6.99 0.70
N ALA A 37 9.45 -8.24 0.35
CA ALA A 37 8.13 -8.83 0.45
C ALA A 37 7.61 -8.91 1.89
N ASP A 38 8.47 -9.18 2.88
CA ASP A 38 8.10 -9.14 4.30
C ASP A 38 7.71 -7.72 4.76
N VAL A 39 8.49 -6.72 4.35
CA VAL A 39 8.19 -5.31 4.64
C VAL A 39 6.87 -4.87 4.03
N ILE A 40 6.60 -5.26 2.78
CA ILE A 40 5.33 -4.96 2.09
C ILE A 40 4.16 -5.65 2.80
N ARG A 41 4.30 -6.92 3.22
CA ARG A 41 3.27 -7.63 4.00
C ARG A 41 2.97 -6.93 5.32
N LYS A 42 4.00 -6.60 6.11
CA LYS A 42 3.82 -5.88 7.39
C LYS A 42 3.12 -4.55 7.19
N THR A 43 3.47 -3.83 6.12
CA THR A 43 2.82 -2.55 5.78
C THR A 43 1.34 -2.76 5.41
N LEU A 44 1.04 -3.80 4.63
CA LEU A 44 -0.34 -4.17 4.28
C LEU A 44 -1.15 -4.51 5.53
N GLU A 45 -0.59 -5.28 6.46
CA GLU A 45 -1.25 -5.68 7.69
C GLU A 45 -1.64 -4.46 8.56
N ILE A 46 -0.76 -3.46 8.65
CA ILE A 46 -1.03 -2.20 9.38
C ILE A 46 -2.16 -1.41 8.71
N VAL A 47 -2.11 -1.25 7.38
CA VAL A 47 -3.12 -0.47 6.64
C VAL A 47 -4.49 -1.17 6.66
N VAL A 48 -4.52 -2.49 6.51
CA VAL A 48 -5.76 -3.29 6.65
C VAL A 48 -6.29 -3.22 8.08
N GLY A 49 -5.43 -3.38 9.08
CA GLY A 49 -5.79 -3.28 10.50
C GLY A 49 -6.39 -1.93 10.85
N TYR A 50 -5.79 -0.84 10.39
CA TYR A 50 -6.33 0.51 10.56
C TYR A 50 -7.69 0.67 9.86
N THR A 51 -7.87 0.08 8.67
CA THR A 51 -9.15 0.12 7.95
C THR A 51 -10.27 -0.64 8.68
N MET A 52 -9.93 -1.74 9.36
CA MET A 52 -10.89 -2.53 10.13
C MET A 52 -11.20 -1.91 11.49
N ASP A 53 -10.29 -1.10 12.04
CA ASP A 53 -10.48 -0.38 13.31
C ASP A 53 -11.31 0.91 13.14
N ASP A 54 -11.25 1.55 11.97
CA ASP A 54 -11.92 2.82 11.65
C ASP A 54 -13.40 2.66 11.17
N ILE A 55 -13.95 1.43 11.13
CA ILE A 55 -15.32 1.11 10.63
C ILE A 55 -16.28 0.66 11.75
#